data_AF-A0A1Q6RST2-F1
#
_entry.id   AF-A0A1Q6RST2-F1
#
_cell.length_a   1.000
_cell.length_b   1.000
_cell.length_c   1.000
_cell.angle_alpha   90.00
_cell.angle_beta   90.00
_cell.angle_gamma   90.00
#
_symmetry.space_group_name_H-M   'P 1'
#
loop_
_entity.id
_entity.type
_entity.pdbx_description
1 polymer ?
#
loop_
_entity_poly.entity_id
_entity_poly.type
_entity_poly.pdbx_seq_one_letter_code
_entity_poly.pdbx_strand_id
1 'polypeptide(L)'
;MIDCTKTTNYFNEKLKMTKRTKNGLCEIRCGNCPLCSNNNGEGLPCPEFEMYYPEKAIKAVQRWSDEHPPKTFLTEFLKNYPNTLLDDDGTPKGVCLYALGLINKDDCDNNCVKCWNQPLPEREEK
;
A
#
# COMPACT_ATOMS: atom_id res chain seq x y z
N MET A 1 -7.54 -25.32 1.23
CA MET A 1 -7.67 -24.29 2.28
C MET A 1 -7.18 -22.98 1.68
N ILE A 2 -7.92 -21.89 1.85
CA ILE A 2 -7.47 -20.56 1.41
C ILE A 2 -6.29 -20.09 2.27
N ASP A 3 -5.31 -19.44 1.64
CA ASP A 3 -4.23 -18.75 2.35
C ASP A 3 -4.74 -17.35 2.73
N CYS A 4 -5.13 -17.19 4.00
CA CYS A 4 -5.71 -15.93 4.49
C CYS A 4 -4.73 -14.76 4.30
N THR A 5 -3.43 -14.96 4.53
CA THR A 5 -2.43 -13.90 4.45
C THR A 5 -2.33 -13.35 3.03
N LYS A 6 -2.25 -14.24 2.02
CA LYS A 6 -2.19 -13.82 0.60
C LYS A 6 -3.50 -13.18 0.14
N THR A 7 -4.62 -13.75 0.56
CA THR A 7 -5.96 -13.25 0.20
C THR A 7 -6.19 -11.85 0.78
N THR A 8 -5.87 -11.65 2.06
CA THR A 8 -5.96 -10.35 2.72
C THR A 8 -5.03 -9.32 2.10
N ASN A 9 -3.80 -9.71 1.72
CA ASN A 9 -2.87 -8.81 1.04
C ASN A 9 -3.45 -8.27 -0.28
N TYR A 10 -4.01 -9.13 -1.13
CA TYR A 10 -4.68 -8.70 -2.37
C TYR A 10 -5.80 -7.70 -2.10
N PHE A 11 -6.67 -7.98 -1.12
CA PHE A 11 -7.78 -7.08 -0.79
C PHE A 11 -7.32 -5.74 -0.21
N ASN A 12 -6.23 -5.73 0.57
CA ASN A 12 -5.65 -4.49 1.08
C ASN A 12 -5.07 -3.63 -0.05
N GLU A 13 -4.35 -4.24 -1.00
CA GLU A 13 -3.82 -3.53 -2.16
C GLU A 13 -4.93 -3.04 -3.10
N LYS A 14 -5.98 -3.85 -3.30
CA LYS A 14 -7.18 -3.42 -4.01
C LYS A 14 -7.89 -2.27 -3.30
N LEU A 15 -7.96 -2.28 -1.98
CA LEU A 15 -8.55 -1.20 -1.19
C LEU A 15 -7.74 0.09 -1.36
N LYS A 16 -6.41 0.02 -1.27
CA LYS A 16 -5.49 1.14 -1.53
C LYS A 16 -5.68 1.71 -2.93
N MET A 17 -5.75 0.83 -3.92
CA MET A 17 -5.99 1.19 -5.33
C MET A 17 -7.32 1.90 -5.54
N THR A 18 -8.38 1.33 -4.98
CA THR A 18 -9.74 1.82 -5.23
C THR A 18 -10.15 2.98 -4.35
N LYS A 19 -9.44 3.16 -3.22
CA LYS A 19 -9.85 4.03 -2.10
C LYS A 19 -11.32 3.82 -1.76
N ARG A 20 -11.75 2.56 -1.79
CA ARG A 20 -13.16 2.20 -1.68
C ARG A 20 -13.67 2.50 -0.28
N THR A 21 -14.71 3.33 -0.21
CA THR A 21 -15.41 3.63 1.04
C THR A 21 -16.25 2.42 1.52
N LYS A 22 -16.61 2.41 2.81
CA LYS A 22 -17.55 1.41 3.36
C LYS A 22 -18.92 1.41 2.66
N ASN A 23 -19.28 2.52 2.00
CA ASN A 23 -20.52 2.66 1.24
C ASN A 23 -20.43 2.04 -0.17
N GLY A 24 -19.30 1.42 -0.52
CA GLY A 24 -19.15 0.61 -1.73
C GLY A 24 -18.69 1.38 -2.96
N LEU A 25 -18.56 2.70 -2.89
CA LEU A 25 -18.07 3.53 -3.98
C LEU A 25 -16.54 3.52 -4.02
N CYS A 26 -15.99 3.27 -5.21
CA CYS A 26 -14.57 3.47 -5.51
C CYS A 26 -14.32 4.96 -5.80
N GLU A 27 -13.28 5.55 -5.20
CA GLU A 27 -12.90 6.93 -5.49
C GLU A 27 -11.92 7.02 -6.67
N ILE A 28 -11.21 5.93 -6.98
CA ILE A 28 -10.48 5.85 -8.25
C ILE A 28 -11.46 5.93 -9.42
N ARG A 29 -11.15 6.77 -10.41
CA ARG A 29 -11.94 6.85 -11.64
C ARG A 29 -11.84 5.52 -12.39
N CYS A 30 -12.95 5.03 -12.92
CA CYS A 30 -12.99 3.79 -13.71
C CYS A 30 -11.95 3.78 -14.84
N GLY A 31 -11.74 4.90 -15.54
CA GLY A 31 -10.73 5.02 -16.59
C GLY A 31 -9.29 4.81 -16.14
N ASN A 32 -8.99 4.97 -14.85
CA ASN A 32 -7.66 4.74 -14.27
C ASN A 32 -7.59 3.41 -13.50
N CYS A 33 -8.72 2.74 -13.29
CA CYS A 33 -8.78 1.49 -12.53
C CYS A 33 -8.46 0.31 -13.46
N PRO A 34 -7.41 -0.48 -13.18
CA PRO A 34 -7.02 -1.58 -14.06
C PRO A 34 -8.02 -2.75 -14.03
N LEU A 35 -8.93 -2.80 -13.04
CA LEU A 35 -10.01 -3.80 -12.97
C LEU A 35 -11.26 -3.39 -13.77
N CYS A 36 -11.36 -2.13 -14.20
CA CYS A 36 -12.52 -1.64 -14.96
C CYS A 36 -12.68 -2.42 -16.28
N SER A 37 -13.91 -2.65 -16.72
CA SER A 37 -14.25 -3.33 -17.98
C SER A 37 -13.51 -2.78 -19.18
N ASN A 38 -13.24 -1.46 -19.19
CA ASN A 38 -12.55 -0.80 -20.29
C ASN A 38 -11.04 -1.05 -20.29
N ASN A 39 -10.47 -1.48 -19.16
CA ASN A 39 -9.03 -1.57 -18.92
C ASN A 39 -8.55 -3.00 -18.67
N ASN A 40 -9.45 -3.92 -18.31
CA ASN A 40 -9.10 -5.28 -17.90
C ASN A 40 -8.87 -6.25 -19.07
N GLY A 41 -9.03 -5.79 -20.32
CA GLY A 41 -8.81 -6.58 -21.53
C GLY A 41 -9.90 -7.60 -21.85
N GLU A 42 -10.84 -7.84 -20.94
CA GLU A 42 -11.92 -8.83 -21.09
C GLU A 42 -13.29 -8.18 -21.29
N GLY A 43 -13.41 -6.87 -21.08
CA GLY A 43 -14.70 -6.16 -21.19
C GLY A 43 -15.66 -6.48 -20.04
N LEU A 44 -15.21 -7.17 -18.99
CA LEU A 44 -16.07 -7.65 -17.91
C LEU A 44 -16.21 -6.62 -16.78
N PRO A 45 -17.36 -6.56 -16.10
CA PRO A 45 -17.49 -5.87 -14.82
C PRO A 45 -16.44 -6.36 -13.81
N CYS A 46 -15.94 -5.47 -12.94
CA CYS A 46 -14.84 -5.81 -12.02
C CYS A 46 -15.07 -7.10 -11.21
N PRO A 47 -16.25 -7.36 -10.60
CA PRO A 47 -16.48 -8.58 -9.84
C PRO A 47 -16.41 -9.85 -10.70
N GLU A 48 -16.92 -9.79 -11.94
CA GLU A 48 -16.88 -10.90 -12.89
C GLU A 48 -15.45 -11.14 -13.38
N PHE A 49 -14.71 -10.08 -13.68
CA PHE A 49 -13.30 -10.18 -14.06
C PHE A 49 -12.46 -10.84 -12.96
N GLU A 50 -12.63 -10.43 -11.71
CA GLU A 50 -11.92 -11.02 -10.57
C GLU A 50 -12.28 -12.49 -10.34
N MET A 51 -13.54 -12.87 -10.55
CA MET A 51 -14.02 -14.23 -10.35
C MET A 51 -13.61 -15.18 -11.47
N TYR A 52 -13.71 -14.75 -12.73
CA TYR A 52 -13.41 -15.59 -13.90
C TYR A 52 -11.93 -15.54 -14.31
N TYR A 53 -11.21 -14.47 -13.98
CA TYR A 53 -9.79 -14.28 -14.31
C TYR A 53 -8.95 -13.82 -13.10
N PRO A 54 -8.93 -14.59 -11.99
CA PRO A 54 -8.29 -14.17 -10.75
C PRO A 54 -6.79 -13.88 -10.90
N GLU A 55 -6.06 -14.66 -11.72
CA GLU A 55 -4.64 -14.40 -11.97
C GLU A 55 -4.39 -13.09 -12.72
N LYS A 56 -5.27 -12.71 -13.66
CA LYS A 56 -5.16 -11.44 -14.38
C LYS A 56 -5.47 -10.28 -13.45
N ALA A 57 -6.50 -10.42 -12.61
CA ALA A 57 -6.85 -9.43 -11.60
C ALA A 57 -5.72 -9.21 -10.57
N ILE A 58 -5.12 -10.29 -10.07
CA ILE A 58 -3.96 -10.20 -9.15
C ILE A 58 -2.80 -9.48 -9.82
N LYS A 59 -2.43 -9.83 -11.06
CA LYS A 59 -1.36 -9.15 -11.81
C LYS A 59 -1.67 -7.67 -12.04
N ALA A 60 -2.92 -7.33 -12.33
CA ALA A 60 -3.35 -5.95 -12.52
C ALA A 60 -3.21 -5.12 -11.23
N VAL A 61 -3.66 -5.65 -10.10
CA VAL A 61 -3.50 -5.01 -8.78
C VAL A 61 -2.03 -4.92 -8.38
N GLN A 62 -1.25 -5.98 -8.60
CA GLN A 62 0.19 -6.00 -8.31
C GLN A 62 0.92 -4.92 -9.09
N ARG A 63 0.71 -4.84 -10.41
CA ARG A 63 1.33 -3.82 -11.25
C ARG A 63 0.99 -2.41 -10.76
N TRP A 64 -0.29 -2.17 -10.44
CA TRP A 64 -0.69 -0.88 -9.88
C TRP A 64 0.01 -0.62 -8.55
N SER A 65 0.14 -1.62 -7.67
CA SER A 65 0.83 -1.49 -6.38
C SER A 65 2.32 -1.18 -6.53
N ASP A 66 3.01 -1.83 -7.47
CA ASP A 66 4.43 -1.60 -7.77
C ASP A 66 4.67 -0.17 -8.28
N GLU A 67 3.74 0.37 -9.07
CA GLU A 67 3.75 1.75 -9.55
C GLU A 67 3.35 2.77 -8.46
N HIS A 68 2.68 2.31 -7.39
CA HIS A 68 2.15 3.13 -6.29
C HIS A 68 2.62 2.57 -4.93
N PRO A 69 3.93 2.57 -4.65
CA PRO A 69 4.46 2.05 -3.41
C PRO A 69 3.83 2.79 -2.22
N PRO A 70 3.53 2.09 -1.11
CA PRO A 70 2.99 2.73 0.08
C PRO A 70 3.91 3.85 0.54
N LYS A 71 3.34 5.03 0.80
CA LYS A 71 4.06 6.10 1.50
C LYS A 71 4.21 5.66 2.95
N THR A 72 5.44 5.38 3.36
CA THR A 72 5.80 5.01 4.72
C THR A 72 6.60 6.14 5.35
N PHE A 73 6.79 6.08 6.66
CA PHE A 73 7.69 7.03 7.32
C PHE A 73 9.09 6.97 6.70
N LEU A 74 9.56 5.77 6.33
CA LEU A 74 10.86 5.59 5.70
C LEU A 74 10.95 6.25 4.34
N THR A 75 9.99 5.99 3.46
CA THR A 75 10.05 6.51 2.08
C THR A 75 9.93 8.03 2.05
N GLU A 76 9.08 8.63 2.88
CA GLU A 76 9.01 10.10 3.00
C GLU A 76 10.24 10.69 3.71
N PHE A 77 10.81 10.02 4.72
CA PHE A 77 12.03 10.51 5.38
C PHE A 77 13.21 10.55 4.42
N LEU A 78 13.47 9.47 3.67
CA LEU A 78 14.58 9.41 2.72
C LEU A 78 14.39 10.34 1.52
N LYS A 79 13.14 10.64 1.13
CA LYS A 79 12.85 11.66 0.13
C LYS A 79 13.31 13.06 0.56
N ASN A 80 13.17 13.39 1.85
CA ASN A 80 13.60 14.67 2.41
C ASN A 80 15.09 14.68 2.81
N TYR A 81 15.64 13.53 3.17
CA TYR A 81 17.02 13.35 3.63
C TYR A 81 17.72 12.23 2.85
N PRO A 82 18.04 12.44 1.55
CA PRO A 82 18.53 11.37 0.68
C PRO A 82 19.93 10.85 1.04
N ASN A 83 20.72 11.62 1.79
CA ASN A 83 22.07 11.25 2.22
C ASN A 83 22.12 10.63 3.62
N THR A 84 20.98 10.24 4.18
CA THR A 84 20.92 9.54 5.47
C THR A 84 21.69 8.22 5.40
N LEU A 85 22.55 7.99 6.39
CA LEU A 85 23.22 6.70 6.57
C LEU A 85 22.18 5.65 6.98
N LEU A 86 22.21 4.49 6.33
CA LEU A 86 21.31 3.38 6.60
C LEU A 86 22.03 2.25 7.34
N ASP A 87 21.29 1.52 8.17
CA ASP A 87 21.68 0.22 8.69
C ASP A 87 21.42 -0.87 7.63
N ASP A 88 21.89 -2.10 7.89
CA ASP A 88 21.78 -3.24 6.95
C ASP A 88 20.33 -3.61 6.60
N ASP A 89 19.37 -3.22 7.44
CA ASP A 89 17.92 -3.38 7.22
C ASP A 89 17.28 -2.28 6.37
N GLY A 90 18.07 -1.30 5.91
CA GLY A 90 17.63 -0.18 5.09
C GLY A 90 16.98 0.97 5.88
N THR A 91 17.01 0.95 7.22
CA THR A 91 16.47 2.03 8.05
C THR A 91 17.52 3.06 8.47
N PRO A 92 17.13 4.31 8.81
CA PRO A 92 18.04 5.35 9.26
C PRO A 92 18.87 4.94 10.48
N LYS A 93 20.19 5.01 10.31
CA LYS A 93 21.14 4.61 11.35
C LYS A 93 21.01 5.45 12.60
N GLY A 94 20.79 4.77 13.73
CA GLY A 94 20.72 5.41 15.06
C GLY A 94 19.51 6.31 15.30
N VAL A 95 18.51 6.29 14.40
CA VAL A 95 17.31 7.12 14.53
C VAL A 95 16.07 6.24 14.42
N CYS A 96 15.20 6.38 15.42
CA CYS A 96 13.88 5.77 15.40
C CYS A 96 12.76 6.80 15.48
N LEU A 97 11.58 6.45 14.97
CA LEU A 97 10.44 7.37 14.90
C LEU A 97 10.03 7.96 16.26
N TYR A 98 10.16 7.20 17.36
CA TYR A 98 9.88 7.74 18.70
C TYR A 98 10.89 8.80 19.14
N ALA A 99 12.15 8.72 18.69
CA ALA A 99 13.17 9.73 18.97
C ALA A 99 12.87 11.04 18.22
N LEU A 100 12.05 10.97 17.17
CA LEU A 100 11.54 12.11 16.42
C LEU A 100 10.19 12.62 16.95
N GLY A 101 9.64 12.00 18.01
CA GLY A 101 8.33 12.35 18.57
C GLY A 101 7.14 12.02 17.66
N LEU A 102 7.32 11.15 16.66
CA LEU A 102 6.28 10.80 15.68
C LEU A 102 5.34 9.69 16.17
N ILE A 103 5.82 8.83 17.06
CA ILE A 103 5.08 7.72 17.66
C ILE A 103 5.51 7.55 19.12
N ASN A 104 4.71 6.85 19.93
CA ASN A 104 5.17 6.44 21.25
C ASN A 104 6.26 5.37 21.09
N LYS A 105 7.25 5.39 21.99
CA LYS A 105 8.27 4.33 22.08
C LYS A 105 7.62 2.97 22.30
N ASP A 106 6.56 2.91 23.10
CA ASP A 106 5.84 1.68 23.43
C ASP A 106 5.03 1.14 22.23
N ASP A 107 4.64 1.99 21.28
CA ASP A 107 3.95 1.57 20.05
C ASP A 107 4.89 0.87 19.06
N CYS A 108 6.20 1.04 19.27
CA CYS A 108 7.24 0.49 18.44
C CYS A 108 7.88 -0.70 19.17
N ASP A 109 7.26 -1.89 19.09
CA ASP A 109 7.61 -3.19 19.73
C ASP A 109 9.12 -3.57 19.67
N ASN A 110 9.98 -2.77 20.29
CA ASN A 110 11.44 -2.77 20.24
C ASN A 110 12.08 -2.89 18.85
N ASN A 111 11.30 -2.77 17.77
CA ASN A 111 11.78 -2.96 16.40
C ASN A 111 11.50 -1.71 15.57
N CYS A 112 12.53 -0.89 15.45
CA CYS A 112 12.48 0.34 14.67
C CYS A 112 12.13 0.10 13.20
N VAL A 113 12.54 -1.04 12.65
CA VAL A 113 12.29 -1.43 11.25
C VAL A 113 10.81 -1.51 10.95
N LYS A 114 10.02 -2.09 11.86
CA LYS A 114 8.57 -2.18 11.67
C LYS A 114 7.95 -0.80 11.58
N CYS A 115 8.36 0.11 12.45
CA CYS A 115 7.80 1.46 12.55
C CYS A 115 8.15 2.31 11.33
N TRP A 116 9.40 2.22 10.86
CA TRP A 116 9.82 2.87 9.61
C TRP A 116 9.00 2.41 8.39
N ASN A 117 8.63 1.13 8.33
CA ASN A 117 7.82 0.56 7.26
C ASN A 117 6.31 0.68 7.48
N GLN A 118 5.86 1.33 8.55
CA GLN A 118 4.43 1.63 8.71
C GLN A 118 3.97 2.62 7.64
N PRO A 119 2.78 2.40 7.05
CA PRO A 119 2.19 3.38 6.16
C PRO A 119 1.96 4.68 6.94
N LEU A 120 2.22 5.80 6.29
CA LEU A 120 1.84 7.09 6.84
C LEU A 120 0.31 7.15 6.94
N PRO A 121 -0.23 7.74 8.02
CA PRO A 121 -1.64 8.08 8.03
C PRO A 121 -1.90 8.95 6.80
N GLU A 122 -2.91 8.60 6.01
CA GLU A 122 -3.38 9.42 4.90
C GLU A 122 -3.79 10.78 5.49
N ARG A 123 -2.86 11.74 5.48
CA ARG A 123 -3.22 13.14 5.71
C ARG A 123 -4.05 13.52 4.49
N GLU A 124 -5.31 13.88 4.71
CA GLU A 124 -6.07 14.65 3.73
C GLU A 124 -5.17 15.80 3.30
N GLU A 125 -4.69 15.76 2.05
CA GLU A 125 -4.08 16.92 1.42
C GLU A 125 -5.21 17.97 1.36
N LYS A 126 -5.16 18.93 2.29
CA LYS A 126 -6.09 20.07 2.36
C LYS A 126 -5.88 21.00 1.17
#